data_AF-K0U9T4-F1
#
_entry.id   AF-K0U9T4-F1
#
_cell.length_a   1.000
_cell.length_b   1.000
_cell.length_c   1.000
_cell.angle_alpha   90.00
_cell.angle_beta   90.00
_cell.angle_gamma   90.00
#
_symmetry.space_group_name_H-M   'P 1'
#
loop_
_entity.id
_entity.type
_entity.pdbx_description
1 polymer ?
#
loop_
_entity_poly.entity_id
_entity_poly.type
_entity_poly.pdbx_seq_one_letter_code
_entity_poly.pdbx_strand_id
1 'polypeptide(L)'
;MGAALAQRMRVPFADGDDFHPAANIAKMSAGHALDDTDRYPWLEAIGQWLAVHRDGGVMSCSALKRKYRDQLRHHCPEVVFLCLSGSPEVIRRRQASRPGHFM
;
A
#
# COMPACT_ATOMS: atom_id res chain seq x y z
N MET A 1 -0.63 3.10 -11.38
CA MET A 1 0.04 4.39 -11.06
C MET A 1 1.43 4.13 -10.48
N GLY A 2 1.57 3.45 -9.34
CA GLY A 2 2.88 3.14 -8.73
C GLY A 2 3.86 2.47 -9.70
N ALA A 3 3.43 1.38 -10.37
CA ALA A 3 4.26 0.69 -11.35
C ALA A 3 4.79 1.59 -12.49
N ALA A 4 3.95 2.48 -13.02
CA ALA A 4 4.35 3.42 -14.07
C ALA A 4 5.37 4.46 -13.57
N LEU A 5 5.22 4.94 -12.34
CA LEU A 5 6.19 5.84 -11.70
C LEU A 5 7.54 5.14 -11.52
N ALA A 6 7.53 3.91 -10.98
CA ALA A 6 8.72 3.10 -10.78
C ALA A 6 9.48 2.86 -12.10
N GLN A 7 8.73 2.49 -13.15
CA GLN A 7 9.28 2.31 -14.49
C GLN A 7 9.94 3.59 -15.01
N ARG A 8 9.28 4.75 -14.84
CA ARG A 8 9.81 6.04 -15.30
C ARG A 8 11.09 6.45 -14.56
N MET A 9 11.19 6.09 -13.29
CA MET A 9 12.35 6.34 -12.42
C MET A 9 13.43 5.24 -12.53
N ARG A 10 13.13 4.12 -13.19
CA ARG A 10 13.98 2.93 -13.28
C ARG A 10 14.36 2.35 -11.91
N VAL A 11 13.39 2.32 -11.01
CA VAL A 11 13.52 1.70 -9.67
C VAL A 11 12.53 0.54 -9.53
N PRO A 12 12.77 -0.40 -8.60
CA PRO A 12 11.84 -1.49 -8.32
C PRO A 12 10.45 -0.99 -7.91
N PHE A 13 9.43 -1.75 -8.30
CA PHE A 13 8.06 -1.60 -7.83
C PHE A 13 7.68 -2.81 -6.98
N ALA A 14 6.95 -2.59 -5.90
CA ALA A 14 6.30 -3.64 -5.14
C ALA A 14 4.84 -3.24 -4.87
N ASP A 15 3.93 -4.21 -5.00
CA ASP A 15 2.55 -4.01 -4.59
C ASP A 15 2.38 -4.38 -3.12
N GLY A 16 1.99 -3.42 -2.27
CA GLY A 16 1.85 -3.66 -0.83
C GLY A 16 0.83 -4.74 -0.51
N ASP A 17 -0.16 -4.98 -1.36
CA ASP A 17 -1.15 -6.04 -1.14
C ASP A 17 -0.52 -7.44 -1.16
N ASP A 18 0.59 -7.63 -1.89
CA ASP A 18 1.34 -8.90 -1.94
C ASP A 18 2.03 -9.23 -0.60
N PHE A 19 2.16 -8.26 0.29
CA PHE A 19 2.80 -8.40 1.61
C PHE A 19 1.79 -8.76 2.71
N HIS A 20 0.50 -8.88 2.38
CA HIS A 20 -0.50 -9.26 3.36
C HIS A 20 -0.29 -10.71 3.82
N PRO A 21 -0.27 -10.98 5.14
CA PRO A 21 -0.35 -12.34 5.64
C PRO A 21 -1.63 -13.03 5.14
N ALA A 22 -1.59 -14.35 4.98
CA ALA A 22 -2.75 -15.14 4.54
C ALA A 22 -4.01 -14.89 5.40
N ALA A 23 -3.85 -14.63 6.70
CA ALA A 23 -4.95 -14.28 7.60
C ALA A 23 -5.65 -12.96 7.20
N ASN A 24 -4.90 -11.95 6.77
CA ASN A 24 -5.46 -10.68 6.32
C ASN A 24 -6.21 -10.84 5.00
N ILE A 25 -5.63 -11.60 4.06
CA ILE A 25 -6.27 -11.93 2.80
C ILE A 25 -7.60 -12.63 3.06
N ALA A 26 -7.61 -13.67 3.91
CA ALA A 26 -8.82 -14.39 4.27
C ALA A 26 -9.88 -13.48 4.90
N LYS A 27 -9.50 -12.60 5.84
CA LYS A 27 -10.41 -11.66 6.50
C LYS A 27 -11.03 -10.67 5.51
N MET A 28 -10.23 -10.11 4.60
CA MET A 28 -10.72 -9.20 3.56
C MET A 28 -11.60 -9.92 2.53
N SER A 29 -11.22 -11.13 2.10
CA SER A 29 -12.04 -11.95 1.19
C SER A 29 -13.39 -12.34 1.79
N ALA A 30 -13.49 -12.42 3.12
CA ALA A 30 -14.76 -12.61 3.83
C ALA A 30 -15.58 -11.30 3.98
N GLY A 31 -15.12 -10.17 3.43
CA GLY A 31 -15.79 -8.87 3.53
C GLY A 31 -15.58 -8.16 4.86
N HIS A 32 -14.65 -8.63 5.69
CA HIS A 32 -14.33 -8.01 6.97
C HIS A 32 -13.17 -7.02 6.84
N ALA A 33 -13.39 -5.80 7.30
CA ALA A 33 -12.34 -4.80 7.36
C ALA A 33 -11.23 -5.24 8.33
N LEU A 34 -9.98 -5.04 7.91
CA LEU A 34 -8.84 -5.19 8.81
C LEU A 34 -8.84 -4.10 9.87
N ASP A 35 -8.30 -4.38 11.04
CA ASP A 35 -8.04 -3.43 12.12
C ASP A 35 -6.55 -3.02 12.17
N ASP A 36 -6.12 -2.42 13.29
CA ASP A 36 -4.74 -1.99 13.48
C ASP A 36 -3.78 -3.14 13.79
N THR A 37 -4.26 -4.16 14.49
CA THR A 37 -3.48 -5.35 14.85
C THR A 37 -3.20 -6.18 13.61
N ASP A 38 -4.21 -6.36 12.75
CA ASP A 38 -4.05 -7.05 11.47
C ASP A 38 -3.02 -6.34 10.57
N ARG A 39 -3.02 -5.00 10.54
CA ARG A 39 -2.17 -4.21 9.66
C ARG A 39 -0.74 -4.06 10.16
N TYR A 40 -0.49 -4.21 11.45
CA TYR A 40 0.85 -4.04 12.02
C TYR A 40 1.91 -4.94 11.36
N PRO A 41 1.76 -6.28 11.25
CA PRO A 41 2.77 -7.13 10.62
C PRO A 41 2.90 -6.89 9.12
N TRP A 42 1.81 -6.47 8.46
CA TRP A 42 1.84 -6.08 7.05
C TRP A 42 2.68 -4.81 6.83
N LEU A 43 2.51 -3.80 7.68
CA LEU A 43 3.31 -2.57 7.64
C LEU A 43 4.78 -2.82 8.00
N GLU A 44 5.06 -3.79 8.89
CA GLU A 44 6.43 -4.24 9.16
C GLU A 44 7.09 -4.81 7.90
N ALA A 45 6.42 -5.72 7.20
CA ALA A 45 6.97 -6.33 5.99
C ALA A 45 7.23 -5.28 4.89
N ILE A 46 6.33 -4.31 4.72
CA ILE A 46 6.53 -3.18 3.81
C ILE A 46 7.72 -2.32 4.26
N GLY A 47 7.81 -2.00 5.55
CA GLY A 47 8.90 -1.23 6.13
C GLY A 47 10.26 -1.88 5.87
N GLN A 48 10.36 -3.19 6.07
CA GLN A 48 11.57 -3.97 5.79
C GLN A 48 11.94 -3.94 4.31
N TRP A 49 10.95 -4.05 3.40
CA TRP A 49 11.20 -3.91 1.97
C TRP A 49 11.77 -2.53 1.63
N LEU A 50 11.18 -1.45 2.17
CA LEU A 50 11.69 -0.09 2.00
C LEU A 50 13.09 0.09 2.59
N ALA A 51 13.41 -0.64 3.66
CA ALA A 51 14.71 -0.58 4.31
C ALA A 51 15.85 -1.19 3.48
N VAL A 52 15.55 -2.22 2.68
CA VAL A 52 16.52 -2.86 1.77
C VAL A 52 16.70 -2.03 0.49
N HIS A 53 15.68 -1.32 0.03
CA HIS A 53 15.69 -0.56 -1.23
C HIS A 53 16.07 0.91 -1.04
N ARG A 54 17.20 1.17 -0.36
CA ARG A 54 17.68 2.54 -0.07
C ARG A 54 18.02 3.35 -1.32
N ASP A 55 18.51 2.69 -2.36
CA ASP A 55 18.89 3.34 -3.63
C ASP A 55 17.67 3.68 -4.52
N GLY A 56 16.46 3.36 -4.06
CA GLY A 56 15.21 3.73 -4.69
C GLY A 56 14.22 2.58 -4.81
N GLY A 57 12.94 2.88 -4.65
CA GLY A 57 11.84 1.94 -4.80
C GLY A 57 10.49 2.64 -4.72
N VAL A 58 9.48 2.08 -5.39
CA VAL A 58 8.10 2.56 -5.31
C VAL A 58 7.21 1.44 -4.76
N MET A 59 6.51 1.75 -3.67
CA MET A 59 5.59 0.82 -3.01
C MET A 59 4.16 1.37 -3.09
N SER A 60 3.19 0.60 -3.58
CA SER A 60 1.78 0.92 -3.30
C SER A 60 1.44 0.53 -1.87
N CYS A 61 0.87 1.45 -1.10
CA CYS A 61 0.40 1.17 0.25
C CYS A 61 -0.73 2.15 0.58
N SER A 62 -1.82 1.64 1.16
CA SER A 62 -2.94 2.50 1.56
C SER A 62 -2.55 3.50 2.65
N ALA A 63 -1.66 3.11 3.58
CA ALA A 63 -1.01 3.97 4.58
C ALA A 63 -1.94 5.04 5.23
N LEU A 64 -3.18 4.64 5.51
CA LEU A 64 -4.30 5.55 5.77
C LEU A 64 -4.09 6.42 7.02
N LYS A 65 -3.66 5.80 8.12
CA LYS A 65 -3.47 6.48 9.40
C LYS A 65 -2.06 7.05 9.52
N ARG A 66 -1.93 8.15 10.27
CA ARG A 66 -0.63 8.77 10.59
C ARG A 66 0.33 7.73 11.20
N LYS A 67 -0.14 6.95 12.18
CA LYS A 67 0.66 5.89 12.82
C LYS A 67 1.23 4.84 11.86
N TYR A 68 0.51 4.52 10.78
CA TYR A 68 1.01 3.57 9.77
C TYR A 68 2.20 4.18 9.03
N ARG A 69 2.08 5.46 8.65
CA ARG A 69 3.16 6.19 8.00
C ARG A 69 4.36 6.37 8.93
N ASP A 70 4.13 6.53 10.23
CA ASP A 70 5.20 6.66 11.21
C ASP A 70 5.94 5.33 11.43
N GLN A 71 5.22 4.20 11.42
CA GLN A 71 5.84 2.87 11.41
C GLN A 71 6.73 2.67 10.18
N LEU A 72 6.26 3.04 8.98
CA LEU A 72 7.08 2.99 7.77
C LEU A 72 8.32 3.91 7.84
N ARG A 73 8.18 5.11 8.42
CA ARG A 73 9.32 6.03 8.65
C ARG A 73 10.35 5.46 9.62
N HIS A 74 9.94 4.62 10.56
CA HIS A 74 10.88 3.97 11.48
C HIS A 74 11.87 3.07 10.74
N HIS A 75 11.40 2.40 9.68
CA HIS A 75 12.24 1.59 8.80
C HIS A 75 12.94 2.41 7.71
N CYS A 76 12.30 3.44 7.19
CA CYS A 76 12.83 4.30 6.14
C CYS A 76 12.52 5.78 6.42
N PRO A 77 13.39 6.49 7.15
CA PRO A 77 13.16 7.89 7.53
C PRO A 77 12.97 8.83 6.33
N GLU A 78 13.59 8.50 5.19
CA GLU A 78 13.56 9.30 3.96
C GLU A 78 12.34 9.00 3.06
N VAL A 79 11.43 8.13 3.49
CA VAL A 79 10.26 7.75 2.69
C VAL A 79 9.37 8.95 2.37
N VAL A 80 9.05 9.10 1.09
CA VAL A 80 8.13 10.13 0.57
C VAL A 80 6.77 9.50 0.28
N PHE A 81 5.70 10.16 0.74
CA PHE A 81 4.33 9.69 0.53
C PHE A 81 3.65 10.51 -0.59
N LEU A 82 3.28 9.83 -1.67
CA LEU A 82 2.40 10.39 -2.71
C LEU A 82 0.94 10.03 -2.38
N CYS A 83 0.18 10.99 -1.85
CA CYS A 83 -1.23 10.79 -1.53
C CYS A 83 -2.10 10.99 -2.78
N LEU A 84 -2.62 9.90 -3.34
CA LEU A 84 -3.62 9.96 -4.40
C LEU A 84 -4.99 10.22 -3.78
N SER A 85 -5.52 11.44 -3.98
CA SER A 85 -6.81 11.86 -3.46
C SER A 85 -7.85 12.06 -4.56
N GLY A 86 -9.12 11.97 -4.18
CA GLY A 86 -10.26 12.20 -5.06
C GLY A 86 -11.55 12.20 -4.24
N SER A 87 -12.62 12.80 -4.77
CA SER A 87 -13.92 12.73 -4.09
C SER A 87 -14.45 11.29 -4.05
N PRO A 88 -15.29 10.93 -3.06
CA PRO A 88 -15.92 9.61 -3.01
C PRO A 88 -16.67 9.28 -4.31
N GLU A 89 -17.28 10.28 -4.94
CA GLU A 89 -17.97 10.12 -6.22
C GLU A 89 -17.01 9.75 -7.36
N VAL A 90 -15.89 10.46 -7.49
CA VAL A 90 -14.88 10.17 -8.52
C VAL A 90 -14.27 8.79 -8.31
N ILE A 91 -13.98 8.43 -7.06
CA ILE A 91 -13.42 7.12 -6.70
C ILE A 91 -14.43 6.01 -7.05
N ARG A 92 -15.68 6.14 -6.61
CA ARG A 92 -16.76 5.17 -6.89
C ARG A 92 -16.95 4.98 -8.40
N ARG A 93 -17.04 6.09 -9.15
CA ARG A 93 -17.20 6.05 -10.61
C ARG A 93 -16.06 5.30 -11.28
N ARG A 94 -14.80 5.58 -10.89
CA ARG A 94 -13.61 4.93 -11.46
C ARG A 94 -13.50 3.44 -11.10
N GLN A 95 -13.96 3.05 -9.91
CA GLN A 95 -14.03 1.64 -9.52
C GLN A 95 -15.11 0.91 -10.32
N ALA A 96 -16.32 1.48 -10.41
CA ALA A 96 -17.44 0.88 -11.14
C ALA A 96 -17.17 0.71 -12.65
N SER A 97 -16.34 1.56 -13.24
CA SER A 97 -15.95 1.45 -14.66
C SER A 97 -14.91 0.36 -14.96
N ARG A 98 -14.46 -0.41 -13.96
CA ARG A 98 -13.43 -1.45 -14.12
C ARG A 98 -14.05 -2.85 -13.99
N PRO A 99 -14.31 -3.55 -15.10
CA PRO A 99 -14.80 -4.93 -15.04
C PRO A 99 -13.75 -5.84 -14.38
N GLY A 100 -14.20 -6.74 -13.49
CA GLY A 100 -13.37 -7.80 -12.91
C GLY A 100 -12.48 -7.41 -11.72
N HIS A 101 -12.64 -6.21 -11.15
CA HIS A 101 -11.91 -5.82 -9.94
C HIS A 101 -12.75 -5.99 -8.67
N PHE A 102 -12.12 -6.53 -7.62
CA PHE A 102 -12.71 -6.66 -6.27
C PHE A 102 -13.32 -5.33 -5.79
N MET A 103 -14.57 -5.42 -5.31
CA MET A 103 -15.09 -4.55 -4.26
C MET A 103 -14.86 -5.22 -2.91
#